data_AF-A0A6H1WTG3-F1
#
_entry.id   AF-A0A6H1WTG3-F1
#
_cell.length_a   1.000
_cell.length_b   1.000
_cell.length_c   1.000
_cell.angle_alpha   90.00
_cell.angle_beta   90.00
_cell.angle_gamma   90.00
#
_symmetry.space_group_name_H-M   'P 1'
#
loop_
_entity.id
_entity.type
_entity.pdbx_description
1 polymer ?
#
loop_
_entity_poly.entity_id
_entity_poly.type
_entity_poly.pdbx_seq_one_letter_code
_entity_poly.pdbx_strand_id
1 'polypeptide(L)'
;MRREAFTLVELMMVVAILAILGAVSFVVYRHYFRAAFEVDPVQVLLSAKLAEEEYYADNGRYACQIEDLSGFNDGSADNKYYLNQDKDPRRRFYVEVSDCPDNGTTGYTLHVKNETTDPQWQIEWELSCNATASLGACKPVQTKGTSIFRSLF
;
A
#
# COMPACT_ATOMS: atom_id res chain seq x y z
N MET A 1 -23.59 28.60 -50.55
CA MET A 1 -22.69 27.99 -49.56
C MET A 1 -22.43 26.54 -49.96
N ARG A 2 -21.23 26.20 -50.44
CA ARG A 2 -20.84 24.79 -50.63
C ARG A 2 -20.36 24.26 -49.28
N ARG A 3 -21.04 23.24 -48.76
CA ARG A 3 -20.51 22.41 -47.67
C ARG A 3 -19.42 21.54 -48.28
N GLU A 4 -18.19 21.66 -47.80
CA GLU A 4 -17.15 20.68 -48.07
C GLU A 4 -17.55 19.38 -47.35
N ALA A 5 -17.82 18.33 -48.12
CA ALA A 5 -18.19 17.03 -47.59
C ALA A 5 -16.91 16.20 -47.39
N PHE A 6 -16.78 15.66 -46.18
CA PHE A 6 -15.69 14.81 -45.72
C PHE A 6 -15.40 13.69 -46.72
N THR A 7 -14.13 13.49 -47.09
CA THR A 7 -13.78 12.46 -48.08
C THR A 7 -13.61 11.10 -47.42
N LEU A 8 -13.88 10.02 -48.16
CA LEU A 8 -13.70 8.65 -47.66
C LEU A 8 -12.22 8.37 -47.33
N VAL A 9 -11.30 8.98 -48.10
CA VAL A 9 -9.86 8.88 -47.88
C VAL A 9 -9.44 9.55 -46.55
N GLU A 10 -10.05 10.69 -46.22
CA GLU A 10 -9.80 11.39 -44.95
C GLU A 10 -10.22 10.52 -43.75
N LEU A 11 -11.37 9.86 -43.85
CA LEU A 11 -11.81 8.92 -42.82
C LEU A 11 -10.85 7.73 -42.66
N MET A 12 -10.37 7.16 -43.77
CA MET A 12 -9.47 6.00 -43.72
C MET A 12 -8.13 6.33 -43.06
N MET A 13 -7.57 7.51 -43.33
CA MET A 13 -6.33 7.93 -42.70
C MET A 13 -6.51 8.16 -41.19
N VAL A 14 -7.63 8.77 -40.78
CA VAL A 14 -7.94 8.99 -39.36
C VAL A 14 -8.09 7.66 -38.62
N VAL A 15 -8.81 6.69 -39.19
CA VAL A 15 -8.97 5.35 -38.59
C VAL A 15 -7.62 4.62 -38.48
N ALA A 16 -6.76 4.73 -39.48
CA ALA A 16 -5.43 4.13 -39.44
C ALA A 16 -4.56 4.73 -38.31
N ILE A 17 -4.58 6.06 -38.14
CA ILE A 17 -3.86 6.73 -37.06
C ILE A 17 -4.43 6.32 -35.68
N LEU A 18 -5.76 6.27 -35.53
CA LEU A 18 -6.40 5.85 -34.29
C LEU A 18 -6.07 4.39 -33.92
N ALA A 19 -5.96 3.49 -34.89
CA ALA A 19 -5.59 2.09 -34.65
C ALA A 19 -4.16 1.97 -34.08
N ILE A 20 -3.21 2.75 -34.63
CA ILE A 20 -1.82 2.77 -34.16
C ILE A 20 -1.73 3.37 -32.75
N LEU A 21 -2.41 4.49 -32.51
CA LEU A 21 -2.42 5.14 -31.19
C LEU A 21 -3.10 4.26 -30.13
N GLY A 22 -4.18 3.57 -30.47
CA GLY A 22 -4.90 2.68 -29.56
C GLY A 22 -4.04 1.49 -29.09
N ALA A 23 -3.26 0.90 -30.00
CA ALA A 23 -2.40 -0.24 -29.70
C ALA A 23 -1.32 0.09 -28.66
N VAL A 24 -0.65 1.25 -28.79
CA VAL A 24 0.41 1.67 -27.85
C VAL A 24 -0.17 2.14 -26.51
N SER A 25 -1.27 2.90 -26.57
CA SER A 25 -1.88 3.49 -25.37
C SER A 25 -2.29 2.42 -24.35
N PHE A 26 -2.86 1.31 -24.81
CA PHE A 26 -3.44 0.30 -23.92
C PHE A 26 -2.44 -0.36 -22.96
N VAL A 27 -1.22 -0.65 -23.42
CA VAL A 27 -0.20 -1.27 -22.56
C VAL A 27 0.31 -0.26 -21.53
N VAL A 28 0.54 0.98 -21.96
CA VAL A 28 1.11 2.03 -21.11
C VAL A 28 0.17 2.41 -19.96
N TYR A 29 -1.14 2.56 -20.21
CA TYR A 29 -2.10 2.88 -19.15
C TYR A 29 -2.15 1.85 -18.01
N ARG A 30 -1.98 0.55 -18.33
CA ARG A 30 -2.06 -0.52 -17.33
C ARG A 30 -0.96 -0.45 -16.26
N HIS A 31 0.19 0.12 -16.58
CA HIS A 31 1.29 0.27 -15.61
C HIS A 31 1.08 1.45 -14.66
N TYR A 32 0.52 2.57 -15.14
CA TYR A 32 0.29 3.76 -14.32
C TYR A 32 -0.79 3.57 -13.25
N PHE A 33 -1.85 2.82 -13.55
CA PHE A 33 -2.90 2.56 -12.56
C PHE A 33 -2.42 1.72 -11.36
N ARG A 34 -1.34 0.93 -11.49
CA ARG A 34 -0.84 0.13 -10.35
C ARG A 34 -0.20 1.01 -9.28
N ALA A 35 0.58 2.01 -9.67
CA ALA A 35 1.25 2.92 -8.75
C ALA A 35 0.29 3.95 -8.12
N ALA A 36 -0.78 4.35 -8.82
CA ALA A 36 -1.69 5.40 -8.35
C ALA A 36 -2.65 4.95 -7.22
N PHE A 37 -2.76 3.65 -6.95
CA PHE A 37 -3.65 3.09 -5.92
C PHE A 37 -2.91 2.48 -4.74
N GLU A 38 -1.59 2.58 -4.69
CA GLU A 38 -0.86 2.24 -3.46
C GLU A 38 -1.17 3.33 -2.44
N VAL A 39 -2.02 3.00 -1.45
CA VAL A 39 -2.05 3.73 -0.18
C VAL A 39 -0.61 3.78 0.30
N ASP A 40 -0.06 4.96 0.63
CA ASP A 40 1.33 5.09 1.05
C ASP A 40 1.55 4.25 2.33
N PRO A 41 2.07 3.02 2.18
CA PRO A 41 2.11 2.07 3.29
C PRO A 41 3.21 2.49 4.27
N VAL A 42 4.21 3.23 3.79
CA VAL A 42 5.27 3.82 4.59
C VAL A 42 4.68 4.89 5.51
N GLN A 43 3.84 5.79 5.01
CA GLN A 43 3.20 6.80 5.85
C GLN A 43 2.35 6.16 6.96
N VAL A 44 1.58 5.12 6.63
CA VAL A 44 0.75 4.40 7.60
C VAL A 44 1.61 3.71 8.65
N LEU A 45 2.65 2.98 8.24
CA LEU A 45 3.58 2.32 9.16
C LEU A 45 4.27 3.32 10.10
N LEU A 46 4.63 4.50 9.59
CA LEU A 46 5.22 5.56 10.40
C LEU A 46 4.20 6.14 11.40
N SER A 47 2.94 6.33 11.00
CA SER A 47 1.89 6.77 11.92
C SER A 47 1.56 5.73 12.99
N ALA A 48 1.52 4.44 12.64
CA ALA A 48 1.32 3.35 13.59
C ALA A 48 2.51 3.22 14.55
N LYS A 49 3.75 3.39 14.07
CA LYS A 49 4.94 3.47 14.92
C LYS A 49 4.86 4.60 15.95
N LEU A 50 4.38 5.78 15.55
CA LEU A 50 4.21 6.90 16.50
C LEU A 50 3.15 6.57 17.57
N ALA A 51 2.07 5.88 17.18
CA ALA A 51 1.07 5.40 18.13
C ALA A 51 1.63 4.33 19.08
N GLU A 52 2.53 3.46 18.61
CA GLU A 52 3.24 2.49 19.45
C GLU A 52 4.15 3.17 20.48
N GLU A 53 4.85 4.23 20.08
CA GLU A 53 5.68 5.04 20.98
C GLU A 53 4.84 5.75 22.05
N GLU A 54 3.66 6.26 21.68
CA GLU A 54 2.68 6.83 22.62
C GLU A 54 2.16 5.75 23.59
N TYR A 55 1.74 4.59 23.07
CA TYR A 55 1.24 3.49 23.89
C TYR A 55 2.30 2.98 24.88
N TYR A 56 3.57 2.91 24.45
CA TYR A 56 4.69 2.56 25.31
C TYR A 56 4.95 3.61 26.40
N ALA A 57 4.81 4.91 26.09
CA ALA A 57 4.94 5.97 27.07
C ALA A 57 3.89 5.88 28.19
N ASP A 58 2.67 5.46 27.85
CA ASP A 58 1.56 5.34 28.81
C ASP A 58 1.55 4.01 29.57
N ASN A 59 1.85 2.89 28.91
CA ASN A 59 1.70 1.54 29.46
C ASN A 59 3.02 0.85 29.82
N GLY A 60 4.16 1.41 29.41
CA GLY A 60 5.49 0.82 29.61
C GLY A 60 5.76 -0.44 28.79
N ARG A 61 4.92 -0.73 27.79
CA ARG A 61 5.04 -1.85 26.84
C ARG A 61 4.40 -1.45 25.51
N TYR A 62 4.81 -2.08 24.41
CA TYR A 62 4.19 -1.91 23.10
C TYR A 62 2.84 -2.64 23.01
N ALA A 63 2.01 -2.23 22.06
CA ALA A 63 0.75 -2.89 21.79
C ALA A 63 0.98 -4.18 20.99
N CYS A 64 0.19 -5.22 21.30
CA CYS A 64 0.19 -6.46 20.52
C CYS A 64 -1.01 -6.57 19.59
N GLN A 65 -1.94 -5.62 19.70
CA GLN A 65 -3.14 -5.52 18.89
C GLN A 65 -3.21 -4.12 18.30
N ILE A 66 -3.50 -4.03 17.01
CA ILE A 66 -3.58 -2.73 16.34
C ILE A 66 -4.68 -1.85 16.94
N GLU A 67 -5.73 -2.45 17.52
CA GLU A 67 -6.86 -1.75 18.10
C GLU A 67 -6.55 -1.06 19.43
N ASP A 68 -5.47 -1.44 20.10
CA ASP A 68 -4.98 -0.77 21.31
C ASP A 68 -4.27 0.55 20.97
N LEU A 69 -3.89 0.74 19.71
CA LEU A 69 -3.23 1.95 19.23
C LEU A 69 -4.22 3.08 18.98
N SER A 70 -3.81 4.29 19.35
CA SER A 70 -4.59 5.51 19.13
C SER A 70 -4.83 5.73 17.62
N GLY A 71 -6.10 5.79 17.21
CA GLY A 71 -6.49 6.05 15.82
C GLY A 71 -6.56 4.83 14.90
N PHE A 72 -6.29 3.62 15.40
CA PHE A 72 -6.34 2.37 14.62
C PHE A 72 -7.43 1.39 15.08
N ASN A 73 -8.31 1.82 15.99
CA ASN A 73 -9.44 1.02 16.44
C ASN A 73 -10.67 1.23 15.55
N ASP A 74 -11.04 0.21 14.77
CA ASP A 74 -12.24 0.19 13.92
C ASP A 74 -13.40 -0.61 14.52
N GLY A 75 -13.20 -1.20 15.71
CA GLY A 75 -14.18 -2.04 16.40
C GLY A 75 -14.30 -3.48 15.89
N SER A 76 -13.44 -3.93 14.95
CA SER A 76 -13.46 -5.29 14.39
C SER A 76 -12.87 -6.34 15.35
N ALA A 77 -11.89 -5.94 16.18
CA ALA A 77 -11.15 -6.81 17.11
C ALA A 77 -10.51 -8.04 16.42
N ASP A 78 -10.01 -7.85 15.20
CA ASP A 78 -9.39 -8.87 14.34
C ASP A 78 -7.88 -8.64 14.13
N ASN A 79 -7.29 -7.72 14.89
CA ASN A 79 -5.93 -7.21 14.76
C ASN A 79 -5.65 -6.61 13.38
N LYS A 80 -6.65 -6.03 12.72
CA LYS A 80 -6.51 -5.43 11.40
C LYS A 80 -7.20 -4.10 11.34
N TYR A 81 -6.47 -3.10 10.87
CA TYR A 81 -7.06 -1.82 10.52
C TYR A 81 -7.02 -1.61 9.01
N TYR A 82 -8.19 -1.56 8.39
CA TYR A 82 -8.33 -1.38 6.94
C TYR A 82 -8.11 0.08 6.54
N LEU A 83 -7.13 0.32 5.67
CA LEU A 83 -6.74 1.66 5.20
C LEU A 83 -7.71 2.21 4.16
N ASN A 84 -8.39 1.30 3.46
CA ASN A 84 -9.37 1.61 2.44
C ASN A 84 -10.41 0.49 2.35
N GLN A 85 -11.64 0.85 1.98
CA GLN A 85 -12.76 -0.08 1.82
C GLN A 85 -13.05 -0.40 0.35
N ASP A 86 -12.00 -0.71 -0.41
CA ASP A 86 -12.17 -1.11 -1.81
C ASP A 86 -12.85 -2.48 -1.92
N LYS A 87 -13.65 -2.69 -2.97
CA LYS A 87 -14.30 -3.99 -3.22
C LYS A 87 -13.33 -5.06 -3.74
N ASP A 88 -12.21 -4.65 -4.34
CA ASP A 88 -11.21 -5.55 -4.90
C ASP A 88 -10.17 -5.91 -3.81
N PRO A 89 -10.01 -7.21 -3.47
CA PRO A 89 -9.05 -7.66 -2.46
C PRO A 89 -7.60 -7.26 -2.76
N ARG A 90 -7.23 -7.13 -4.04
CA ARG A 90 -5.86 -6.75 -4.44
C ARG A 90 -5.51 -5.32 -4.06
N ARG A 91 -6.53 -4.47 -3.93
CA ARG A 91 -6.39 -3.04 -3.67
C ARG A 91 -6.74 -2.69 -2.24
N ARG A 92 -7.33 -3.61 -1.48
CA ARG A 92 -7.69 -3.41 -0.09
C ARG A 92 -6.47 -3.70 0.79
N PHE A 93 -5.95 -2.67 1.44
CA PHE A 93 -4.83 -2.76 2.34
C PHE A 93 -5.29 -2.68 3.79
N TYR A 94 -4.60 -3.40 4.66
CA TYR A 94 -4.77 -3.33 6.10
C TYR A 94 -3.41 -3.32 6.78
N VAL A 95 -3.37 -2.75 7.97
CA VAL A 95 -2.21 -2.80 8.89
C VAL A 95 -2.54 -3.72 10.06
N GLU A 96 -1.56 -4.54 10.47
CA GLU A 96 -1.67 -5.45 11.61
C GLU A 96 -0.37 -5.45 12.42
N VAL A 97 -0.46 -5.72 13.72
CA VAL A 97 0.70 -6.06 14.55
C VAL A 97 0.95 -7.56 14.37
N SER A 98 1.98 -7.94 13.62
CA SER A 98 2.21 -9.35 13.24
C SER A 98 2.91 -10.16 14.33
N ASP A 99 3.82 -9.52 15.05
CA ASP A 99 4.62 -10.13 16.09
C ASP A 99 4.84 -9.15 17.23
N CYS A 100 4.72 -9.67 18.44
CA CYS A 100 4.79 -8.92 19.68
C CYS A 100 5.55 -9.75 20.72
N PRO A 101 6.89 -9.82 20.61
CA PRO A 101 7.69 -10.63 21.51
C PRO A 101 7.54 -10.15 22.96
N ASP A 102 7.43 -11.12 23.87
CA ASP A 102 7.28 -10.88 25.31
C ASP A 102 6.13 -9.92 25.66
N ASN A 103 4.98 -10.04 24.98
CA ASN A 103 3.80 -9.18 25.13
C ASN A 103 4.14 -7.67 24.99
N GLY A 104 5.01 -7.33 24.04
CA GLY A 104 5.36 -5.94 23.72
C GLY A 104 6.44 -5.36 24.62
N THR A 105 7.12 -6.18 25.42
CA THR A 105 8.20 -5.69 26.30
C THR A 105 9.51 -5.48 25.53
N THR A 106 9.79 -6.35 24.56
CA THR A 106 11.09 -6.37 23.85
C THR A 106 11.02 -5.75 22.47
N GLY A 107 9.83 -5.62 21.88
CA GLY A 107 9.65 -5.01 20.57
C GLY A 107 8.28 -5.29 19.98
N TYR A 108 8.10 -4.89 18.72
CA TYR A 108 6.91 -5.12 17.93
C TYR A 108 7.26 -5.17 16.45
N THR A 109 6.42 -5.83 15.66
CA THR A 109 6.51 -5.84 14.20
C THR A 109 5.17 -5.48 13.59
N LEU A 110 5.17 -4.46 12.73
CA LEU A 110 4.00 -3.98 11.98
C LEU A 110 4.07 -4.47 10.55
N HIS A 111 2.96 -5.00 10.03
CA HIS A 111 2.84 -5.38 8.63
C HIS A 111 1.73 -4.57 7.97
N VAL A 112 1.98 -4.06 6.77
CA VAL A 112 0.93 -3.60 5.85
C VAL A 112 0.84 -4.59 4.71
N LYS A 113 -0.34 -5.17 4.53
CA LYS A 113 -0.63 -6.22 3.55
C LYS A 113 -1.89 -5.89 2.77
N ASN A 114 -1.96 -6.36 1.52
CA ASN A 114 -3.22 -6.40 0.79
C ASN A 114 -3.93 -7.75 0.93
N GLU A 115 -5.26 -7.74 0.84
CA GLU A 115 -6.12 -8.91 1.08
C GLU A 115 -6.19 -9.88 -0.11
N THR A 116 -5.05 -10.16 -0.78
CA THR A 116 -5.00 -11.00 -1.99
C THR A 116 -4.54 -12.44 -1.72
N THR A 117 -5.21 -13.40 -2.36
CA THR A 117 -4.77 -14.81 -2.40
C THR A 117 -3.73 -15.07 -3.48
N ASP A 118 -3.63 -14.18 -4.48
CA ASP A 118 -2.70 -14.34 -5.61
C ASP A 118 -1.27 -13.92 -5.20
N PRO A 119 -0.27 -14.82 -5.22
CA PRO A 119 1.09 -14.49 -4.76
C PRO A 119 1.79 -13.45 -5.64
N GLN A 120 1.40 -13.31 -6.91
CA GLN A 120 1.98 -12.29 -7.81
C GLN A 120 1.51 -10.87 -7.51
N TRP A 121 0.40 -10.72 -6.77
CA TRP A 121 -0.19 -9.43 -6.44
C TRP A 121 0.00 -9.07 -4.96
N GLN A 122 0.67 -9.92 -4.18
CA GLN A 122 0.95 -9.64 -2.78
C GLN A 122 1.93 -8.47 -2.65
N ILE A 123 1.47 -7.43 -1.98
CA ILE A 123 2.28 -6.29 -1.57
C ILE A 123 2.36 -6.37 -0.05
N GLU A 124 3.58 -6.39 0.46
CA GLU A 124 3.85 -6.53 1.88
C GLU A 124 4.98 -5.58 2.28
N TRP A 125 4.70 -4.79 3.31
CA TRP A 125 5.66 -3.91 3.95
C TRP A 125 5.76 -4.29 5.41
N GLU A 126 6.97 -4.28 5.92
CA GLU A 126 7.29 -4.69 7.28
C GLU A 126 8.09 -3.56 7.95
N LEU A 127 7.73 -3.26 9.20
CA LEU A 127 8.51 -2.41 10.08
C LEU A 127 8.65 -3.15 11.41
N SER A 128 9.87 -3.54 11.74
CA SER A 128 10.19 -4.17 13.03
C SER A 128 10.97 -3.20 13.90
N CYS A 129 10.56 -3.08 15.16
CA CYS A 129 11.22 -2.29 16.19
C CYS A 129 11.54 -3.18 17.39
N ASN A 130 12.72 -2.98 17.98
CA ASN A 130 13.12 -3.60 19.24
C ASN A 130 13.39 -2.49 20.26
N ALA A 131 13.06 -2.72 21.54
CA ALA A 131 13.29 -1.80 22.64
C ALA A 131 14.78 -1.42 22.82
N THR A 132 15.69 -2.26 22.35
CA THR A 132 17.14 -2.03 22.39
C THR A 132 17.70 -1.32 21.14
N ALA A 133 16.86 -1.06 20.14
CA ALA A 133 17.29 -0.46 18.89
C ALA A 133 17.61 1.03 19.07
N SER A 134 18.64 1.53 18.38
CA SER A 134 19.00 2.95 18.42
C SER A 134 17.93 3.83 17.76
N LEU A 135 17.89 5.10 18.14
CA LEU A 135 17.03 6.12 17.51
C LEU A 135 17.21 6.10 15.97
N GLY A 136 16.15 5.71 15.26
CA GLY A 136 16.13 5.64 13.78
C GLY A 136 16.45 4.27 13.17
N ALA A 137 16.65 3.22 13.97
CA ALA A 137 16.91 1.87 13.47
C ALA A 137 15.68 1.22 12.81
N CYS A 138 14.46 1.50 13.31
CA CYS A 138 13.26 0.96 12.68
C CYS A 138 12.85 1.79 11.47
N LYS A 139 12.99 1.19 10.29
CA LYS A 139 12.57 1.74 9.01
C LYS A 139 11.63 0.74 8.32
N PRO A 140 10.62 1.22 7.58
CA PRO A 140 9.76 0.36 6.79
C PRO A 140 10.53 -0.22 5.60
N VAL A 141 10.38 -1.51 5.37
CA VAL A 141 11.00 -2.26 4.27
C VAL A 141 9.93 -3.03 3.52
N GLN A 142 9.97 -2.98 2.19
CA GLN A 142 9.08 -3.78 1.35
C GLN A 142 9.61 -5.22 1.25
N THR A 143 8.85 -6.18 1.74
CA THR A 143 9.20 -7.61 1.69
C THR A 143 8.60 -8.32 0.47
N LYS A 144 7.44 -7.86 -0.02
CA LYS A 144 6.81 -8.34 -1.27
C LYS A 144 6.23 -7.19 -2.10
N GLY A 145 6.24 -7.35 -3.42
CA GLY A 145 5.71 -6.39 -4.37
C GLY A 145 6.70 -6.03 -5.47
N THR A 146 6.26 -5.25 -6.46
CA THR A 146 7.13 -4.81 -7.56
C THR A 146 8.24 -3.90 -7.04
N SER A 147 9.48 -4.33 -7.30
CA SER A 147 10.74 -3.91 -6.69
C SER A 147 11.23 -2.49 -7.00
N ILE A 148 10.37 -1.57 -7.46
CA ILE A 148 10.79 -0.21 -7.82
C ILE A 148 11.26 0.61 -6.60
N PHE A 149 10.95 0.17 -5.38
CA PHE A 149 11.37 0.82 -4.13
C PHE A 149 12.28 -0.04 -3.23
N ARG A 150 12.70 -1.24 -3.67
CA ARG A 150 13.48 -2.17 -2.83
C ARG A 150 14.89 -1.66 -2.45
N SER A 151 15.37 -0.57 -3.06
CA SER A 151 16.73 -0.06 -2.85
C SER A 151 16.82 1.44 -2.52
N LEU A 152 15.75 2.07 -2.03
CA LEU A 152 15.75 3.53 -1.79
C LEU A 152 15.84 3.99 -0.33
N PHE A 153 16.03 3.10 0.66
CA PHE A 153 16.29 3.50 2.05
C PHE A 153 17.23 2.55 2.80
#